data_AF-A0A1J5SD83-F1
#
_entry.id   AF-A0A1J5SD83-F1
#
_cell.length_a   1.000
_cell.length_b   1.000
_cell.length_c   1.000
_cell.angle_alpha   90.00
_cell.angle_beta   90.00
_cell.angle_gamma   90.00
#
_symmetry.space_group_name_H-M   'P 1'
#
loop_
_entity.id
_entity.type
_entity.pdbx_description
1 polymer ?
#
loop_
_entity_poly.entity_id
_entity_poly.type
_entity_poly.pdbx_seq_one_letter_code
_entity_poly.pdbx_strand_id
1 'polypeptide(L)'
;MSSLLCVGVIVGAHGVRGALRIKSFTAQPADLAAYGPVQDDRGRRFQLTLLGEAKGVVLAKLAGVADRDAAEALKGVKLWVERSALPKPDEDEFYYSDLVGLAAESLDGSPMGRVKGVFDFGGGDIIEISGPEGAVMLPFTRAVVPVVDIAGGRLVIDPPAEIDAGDEDEGGAQAPEDGGE
;
A
#
# COMPACT_ATOMS: atom_id res chain seq x y z
N MET A 1 -6.64 -18.99 -8.82
CA MET A 1 -7.70 -19.48 -7.91
C MET A 1 -8.36 -18.26 -7.29
N SER A 2 -9.64 -18.01 -7.58
CA SER A 2 -10.35 -16.83 -7.08
C SER A 2 -10.71 -17.02 -5.60
N SER A 3 -9.92 -16.43 -4.70
CA SER A 3 -10.22 -16.40 -3.27
C SER A 3 -11.21 -15.25 -3.02
N LEU A 4 -12.36 -15.54 -2.41
CA LEU A 4 -13.34 -14.52 -2.03
C LEU A 4 -13.08 -14.05 -0.61
N LEU A 5 -13.14 -12.74 -0.39
CA LEU A 5 -12.98 -12.11 0.92
C LEU A 5 -14.30 -11.47 1.35
N CYS A 6 -14.70 -11.74 2.60
CA CYS A 6 -15.87 -11.12 3.20
C CYS A 6 -15.52 -9.70 3.63
N VAL A 7 -16.15 -8.70 3.02
CA VAL A 7 -15.87 -7.27 3.30
C VAL A 7 -16.95 -6.62 4.15
N GLY A 8 -18.09 -7.28 4.36
CA GLY A 8 -19.11 -6.78 5.26
C GLY A 8 -20.36 -7.64 5.33
N VAL A 9 -21.29 -7.22 6.18
CA VAL A 9 -22.60 -7.88 6.35
C VAL A 9 -23.71 -6.84 6.45
N ILE A 10 -24.82 -7.09 5.76
CA ILE A 10 -26.02 -6.25 5.86
C ILE A 10 -26.68 -6.51 7.21
N VAL A 11 -26.81 -5.47 8.04
CA VAL A 11 -27.37 -5.57 9.40
C VAL A 11 -28.81 -5.09 9.50
N GLY A 12 -29.35 -4.46 8.44
CA GLY A 12 -30.76 -4.09 8.32
C GLY A 12 -31.00 -2.95 7.34
N ALA A 13 -32.23 -2.44 7.30
CA ALA A 13 -32.57 -1.30 6.45
C ALA A 13 -32.37 0.06 7.15
N HIS A 14 -32.18 1.10 6.35
CA HIS A 14 -32.15 2.49 6.77
C HIS A 14 -33.24 3.28 6.03
N GLY A 15 -34.17 3.88 6.77
CA GLY A 15 -35.30 4.61 6.20
C GLY A 15 -36.24 3.73 5.36
N VAL A 16 -36.89 4.36 4.38
CA VAL A 16 -37.92 3.72 3.52
C VAL A 16 -37.52 3.61 2.04
N ARG A 17 -36.40 4.23 1.63
CA ARG A 17 -35.97 4.35 0.22
C ARG A 17 -34.93 3.29 -0.18
N GLY A 18 -35.02 2.10 0.41
CA GLY A 18 -34.14 0.97 0.09
C GLY A 18 -32.68 1.13 0.50
N ALA A 19 -32.35 2.07 1.39
CA ALA A 19 -30.99 2.18 1.92
C ALA A 19 -30.73 1.05 2.93
N LEU A 20 -29.50 0.57 2.93
CA LEU A 20 -29.03 -0.57 3.71
C LEU A 20 -28.05 -0.08 4.76
N ARG A 21 -28.07 -0.72 5.92
CA ARG A 21 -27.05 -0.60 6.96
C ARG A 21 -26.10 -1.77 6.80
N ILE A 22 -24.83 -1.48 6.61
CA ILE A 22 -23.79 -2.49 6.40
C ILE A 22 -22.75 -2.33 7.50
N LYS A 23 -22.47 -3.43 8.20
CA LYS A 23 -21.28 -3.49 9.06
C LYS A 23 -20.10 -3.84 8.16
N SER A 24 -19.20 -2.89 7.97
CA SER A 24 -17.97 -3.11 7.20
C SER A 24 -16.96 -3.90 8.03
N PHE A 25 -16.18 -4.74 7.35
CA PHE A 25 -14.97 -5.40 7.88
C PHE A 25 -13.68 -4.86 7.24
N THR A 26 -13.80 -3.83 6.40
CA THR A 26 -12.67 -3.12 5.79
C THR A 26 -12.02 -2.18 6.80
N ALA A 27 -10.74 -1.86 6.61
CA ALA A 27 -10.01 -0.93 7.49
C ALA A 27 -10.64 0.47 7.48
N GLN A 28 -11.02 0.97 6.30
CA GLN A 28 -11.83 2.17 6.13
C GLN A 28 -13.21 1.80 5.56
N PRO A 29 -14.32 2.10 6.25
CA PRO A 29 -15.65 1.69 5.78
C PRO A 29 -16.07 2.32 4.44
N ALA A 30 -15.54 3.51 4.12
CA ALA A 30 -15.73 4.17 2.83
C ALA A 30 -15.17 3.38 1.63
N ASP A 31 -14.19 2.49 1.85
CA ASP A 31 -13.59 1.72 0.76
C ASP A 31 -14.48 0.55 0.29
N LEU A 32 -15.55 0.23 1.03
CA LEU A 32 -16.43 -0.89 0.73
C LEU A 32 -17.01 -0.86 -0.69
N ALA A 33 -17.27 0.33 -1.25
CA ALA A 33 -17.75 0.47 -2.63
C ALA A 33 -16.62 0.74 -3.64
N ALA A 34 -15.40 1.02 -3.18
CA ALA A 34 -14.24 1.27 -4.03
C ALA A 34 -13.67 -0.03 -4.63
N TYR A 35 -13.88 -1.18 -3.98
CA TYR A 35 -13.38 -2.50 -4.41
C TYR A 35 -14.18 -3.15 -5.55
N GLY A 36 -15.11 -2.40 -6.17
CA GLY A 36 -15.93 -2.88 -7.29
C GLY A 36 -17.21 -3.61 -6.86
N PRO A 37 -17.82 -4.41 -7.75
CA PRO A 37 -19.07 -5.10 -7.46
C PRO A 37 -18.89 -6.17 -6.38
N VAL A 38 -19.75 -6.15 -5.37
CA VAL A 38 -19.81 -7.17 -4.32
C VAL A 38 -20.72 -8.31 -4.74
N GLN A 39 -20.55 -9.49 -4.16
CA GLN A 39 -21.44 -10.63 -4.36
C GLN A 39 -21.95 -11.23 -3.06
N ASP A 40 -23.11 -11.89 -3.09
CA ASP A 40 -23.63 -12.67 -1.97
C ASP A 40 -23.10 -14.12 -1.96
N ASP A 41 -23.49 -14.90 -0.94
CA ASP A 41 -23.15 -16.32 -0.81
C ASP A 41 -23.69 -17.19 -1.98
N ARG A 42 -24.62 -16.67 -2.78
CA ARG A 42 -25.19 -17.34 -3.96
C ARG A 42 -24.50 -16.90 -5.27
N GLY A 43 -23.48 -16.05 -5.18
CA GLY A 43 -22.74 -15.52 -6.33
C GLY A 43 -23.48 -14.43 -7.10
N ARG A 44 -24.59 -13.90 -6.59
CA ARG A 44 -25.28 -12.76 -7.22
C ARG A 44 -24.46 -11.51 -6.99
N ARG A 45 -24.12 -10.80 -8.06
CA ARG A 45 -23.30 -9.57 -8.03
C ARG A 45 -24.17 -8.33 -7.93
N PHE A 46 -23.71 -7.36 -7.18
CA PHE A 46 -24.39 -6.09 -6.95
C PHE A 46 -23.41 -4.92 -6.97
N GLN A 47 -23.86 -3.79 -7.50
CA GLN A 47 -23.16 -2.53 -7.37
C GLN A 47 -23.60 -1.82 -6.11
N LEU A 48 -22.65 -1.47 -5.25
CA LEU A 48 -22.89 -0.64 -4.06
C LEU A 48 -22.73 0.83 -4.41
N THR A 49 -23.66 1.65 -3.90
CA THR A 49 -23.55 3.11 -3.92
C THR A 49 -23.58 3.61 -2.48
N LEU A 50 -22.47 4.17 -2.02
CA LEU A 50 -22.36 4.75 -0.68
C LEU A 50 -23.23 6.00 -0.55
N LEU A 51 -23.91 6.09 0.60
CA LEU A 51 -24.68 7.28 1.00
C LEU A 51 -24.02 8.02 2.18
N GLY A 52 -23.12 7.35 2.90
CA GLY A 52 -22.38 7.90 4.04
C GLY A 52 -22.21 6.88 5.16
N GLU A 53 -21.81 7.36 6.32
CA GLU A 53 -21.60 6.54 7.53
C GLU A 53 -22.45 7.07 8.68
N ALA A 54 -22.98 6.16 9.50
CA ALA A 54 -23.76 6.52 10.67
C ALA A 54 -23.61 5.48 11.78
N LYS A 55 -23.25 5.91 12.99
CA LYS A 55 -23.22 5.05 14.18
C LYS A 55 -22.43 3.74 13.99
N GLY A 56 -21.25 3.83 13.36
CA GLY A 56 -20.37 2.68 13.12
C GLY A 56 -20.86 1.70 12.04
N VAL A 57 -21.82 2.11 11.20
CA VAL A 57 -22.22 1.35 10.01
C VAL A 57 -22.17 2.22 8.76
N VAL A 58 -21.94 1.57 7.62
CA VAL A 58 -22.01 2.16 6.30
C VAL A 58 -23.46 2.17 5.83
N LEU A 59 -23.90 3.31 5.29
CA LEU A 59 -25.17 3.45 4.61
C LEU A 59 -24.93 3.34 3.10
N ALA A 60 -25.61 2.42 2.44
CA ALA A 60 -25.45 2.23 1.01
C ALA A 60 -26.75 1.79 0.33
N LYS A 61 -26.77 1.87 -1.00
CA LYS A 61 -27.82 1.33 -1.86
C LYS A 61 -27.26 0.24 -2.75
N LEU A 62 -28.11 -0.75 -3.01
CA LEU A 62 -27.90 -1.77 -4.04
C LEU A 62 -28.86 -1.50 -5.20
N ALA A 63 -28.36 -1.62 -6.42
CA ALA A 63 -29.23 -1.59 -7.59
C ALA A 63 -30.30 -2.69 -7.48
N GLY A 64 -31.58 -2.32 -7.66
CA GLY A 64 -32.72 -3.24 -7.51
C GLY A 64 -33.34 -3.29 -6.10
N VAL A 65 -32.78 -2.59 -5.10
CA VAL A 65 -33.37 -2.45 -3.76
C VAL A 65 -33.96 -1.05 -3.61
N ALA A 66 -35.27 -0.93 -3.81
CA ALA A 66 -35.95 0.37 -3.86
C ALA A 66 -36.68 0.75 -2.57
N ASP A 67 -37.04 -0.23 -1.75
CA ASP A 67 -37.89 -0.06 -0.57
C ASP A 67 -37.32 -0.76 0.68
N ARG A 68 -37.95 -0.47 1.83
CA ARG A 68 -37.54 -0.99 3.14
C ARG A 68 -37.63 -2.51 3.22
N ASP A 69 -38.65 -3.10 2.64
CA ASP A 69 -38.91 -4.54 2.77
C ASP A 69 -37.89 -5.35 1.99
N ALA A 70 -37.55 -4.90 0.77
CA ALA A 70 -36.46 -5.44 -0.01
C ALA A 70 -35.10 -5.29 0.70
N ALA A 71 -34.88 -4.18 1.40
CA ALA A 71 -33.66 -3.97 2.17
C ALA A 71 -33.57 -4.87 3.42
N GLU A 72 -34.67 -5.03 4.17
CA GLU A 72 -34.73 -5.92 5.33
C GLU A 72 -34.62 -7.41 4.93
N ALA A 73 -35.13 -7.79 3.76
CA ALA A 73 -34.98 -9.15 3.22
C ALA A 73 -33.51 -9.55 2.98
N LEU A 74 -32.62 -8.57 2.85
CA LEU A 74 -31.18 -8.78 2.69
C LEU A 74 -30.42 -8.79 4.02
N LYS A 75 -31.10 -8.63 5.16
CA LYS A 75 -30.46 -8.68 6.48
C LYS A 75 -29.77 -10.04 6.70
N GLY A 76 -28.52 -9.99 7.15
CA GLY A 76 -27.67 -11.15 7.37
C GLY A 76 -26.90 -11.60 6.13
N VAL A 77 -27.19 -11.05 4.94
CA VAL A 77 -26.43 -11.35 3.73
C VAL A 77 -25.00 -10.81 3.88
N LYS A 78 -24.03 -11.70 3.67
CA LYS A 78 -22.61 -11.37 3.60
C LYS A 78 -22.26 -10.85 2.22
N LEU A 79 -21.37 -9.86 2.20
CA LEU A 79 -20.88 -9.23 0.99
C LEU A 79 -19.43 -9.65 0.78
N TRP A 80 -19.17 -10.22 -0.39
CA TRP A 80 -17.89 -10.77 -0.78
C TRP A 80 -17.34 -10.02 -1.98
N VAL A 81 -16.02 -9.90 -2.06
CA VAL A 81 -15.30 -9.42 -3.25
C VAL A 81 -14.23 -10.43 -3.62
N GLU A 82 -13.82 -10.43 -4.89
CA GLU A 82 -12.64 -11.18 -5.29
C GLU A 82 -11.39 -10.56 -4.63
N ARG A 83 -10.51 -11.40 -4.09
CA ARG A 83 -9.22 -10.96 -3.54
C ARG A 83 -8.40 -10.17 -4.55
N SER A 84 -8.54 -10.48 -5.83
CA SER A 84 -7.91 -9.77 -6.96
C SER A 84 -8.50 -8.38 -7.23
N ALA A 85 -9.70 -8.08 -6.73
CA ALA A 85 -10.37 -6.78 -6.90
C ALA A 85 -10.13 -5.82 -5.72
N LEU A 86 -9.68 -6.34 -4.58
CA LEU A 86 -9.12 -5.51 -3.53
C LEU A 86 -7.81 -4.90 -4.05
N PRO A 87 -7.52 -3.63 -3.73
CA PRO A 87 -6.15 -3.16 -3.82
C PRO A 87 -5.29 -4.16 -3.04
N LYS A 88 -4.13 -4.54 -3.60
CA LYS A 88 -3.19 -5.37 -2.85
C LYS A 88 -3.01 -4.71 -1.48
N PRO A 89 -3.04 -5.48 -0.36
CA PRO A 89 -2.61 -4.92 0.91
C PRO A 89 -1.27 -4.26 0.67
N ASP A 90 -1.04 -3.08 1.24
CA ASP A 90 0.29 -2.47 1.21
C ASP A 90 1.30 -3.56 1.56
N GLU A 91 2.24 -3.80 0.66
CA GLU A 91 3.32 -4.77 0.84
C GLU A 91 4.31 -4.28 1.92
N ASP A 92 3.98 -3.20 2.65
CA ASP A 92 4.87 -2.34 3.43
C ASP A 92 5.14 -2.81 4.88
N GLU A 93 4.97 -4.09 5.20
CA GLU A 93 5.58 -4.70 6.40
C GLU A 93 6.75 -5.59 5.98
N PHE A 94 7.87 -4.94 5.65
CA PHE A 94 9.13 -5.62 5.39
C PHE A 94 9.95 -5.65 6.67
N TYR A 95 10.53 -6.80 7.02
CA TYR A 95 11.63 -6.77 7.97
C TYR A 95 12.80 -6.05 7.31
N TYR A 96 13.38 -5.04 7.98
CA TYR A 96 14.54 -4.33 7.44
C TYR A 96 15.70 -5.26 7.05
N SER A 97 15.82 -6.42 7.73
CA SER A 97 16.77 -7.47 7.37
C SER A 97 16.59 -8.06 5.98
N ASP A 98 15.35 -8.11 5.48
CA ASP A 98 15.02 -8.71 4.19
C ASP A 98 15.27 -7.74 3.03
N LEU A 99 15.41 -6.45 3.35
CA LEU A 99 15.74 -5.40 2.39
C LEU A 99 17.25 -5.29 2.16
N VAL A 100 18.07 -5.62 3.15
CA VAL A 100 19.54 -5.54 3.05
C VAL A 100 20.05 -6.48 1.96
N GLY A 101 20.83 -5.93 1.03
CA GLY A 101 21.45 -6.67 -0.08
C GLY A 101 20.62 -6.70 -1.37
N LEU A 102 19.37 -6.24 -1.36
CA LEU A 102 18.57 -6.08 -2.59
C LEU A 102 19.24 -5.10 -3.55
N ALA A 103 19.11 -5.35 -4.85
CA ALA A 103 19.57 -4.44 -5.89
C ALA A 103 18.67 -3.19 -5.93
N ALA A 104 19.26 -2.01 -5.97
CA ALA A 104 18.55 -0.75 -6.13
C ALA A 104 18.73 -0.25 -7.57
N GLU A 105 17.61 0.02 -8.23
CA GLU A 105 17.55 0.49 -9.61
C GLU A 105 16.72 1.78 -9.69
N SER A 106 17.04 2.66 -10.63
CA SER A 106 16.25 3.86 -10.92
C SER A 106 15.02 3.51 -11.79
N LEU A 107 14.07 4.43 -11.94
CA LEU A 107 12.86 4.26 -12.77
C LEU A 107 13.14 3.85 -14.23
N ASP A 108 14.30 4.24 -14.76
CA ASP A 108 14.79 3.92 -16.10
C ASP A 108 15.50 2.54 -16.16
N GLY A 109 15.61 1.84 -15.04
CA GLY A 109 16.30 0.56 -14.91
C GLY A 109 17.83 0.68 -14.74
N SER A 110 18.34 1.91 -14.56
CA SER A 110 19.77 2.13 -14.33
C SER A 110 20.16 1.62 -12.93
N PRO A 111 21.26 0.85 -12.79
CA PRO A 111 21.68 0.33 -11.49
C PRO A 111 22.20 1.47 -10.60
N MET A 112 21.60 1.63 -9.43
CA MET A 112 22.03 2.61 -8.43
C MET A 112 22.92 1.99 -7.35
N GLY A 113 22.79 0.68 -7.10
CA GLY A 113 23.62 0.00 -6.12
C GLY A 113 22.89 -1.11 -5.38
N ARG A 114 23.16 -1.23 -4.08
CA ARG A 114 22.50 -2.20 -3.20
C ARG A 114 22.09 -1.57 -1.88
N VAL A 115 21.01 -2.09 -1.32
CA VAL A 115 20.55 -1.69 0.02
C VAL A 115 21.56 -2.11 1.07
N LYS A 116 22.02 -1.15 1.86
CA LYS A 116 22.92 -1.38 3.00
C LYS A 116 22.16 -1.49 4.32
N GLY A 117 21.06 -0.76 4.47
CA GLY A 117 20.24 -0.78 5.68
C GLY A 117 19.01 0.13 5.59
N VAL A 118 18.08 -0.06 6.52
CA VAL A 118 16.98 0.85 6.79
C VAL A 118 17.08 1.30 8.25
N PHE A 119 16.97 2.60 8.49
CA PHE A 119 17.15 3.24 9.79
C PHE A 119 15.93 4.08 10.15
N ASP A 120 15.43 3.92 11.37
CA ASP A 120 14.40 4.80 11.95
C ASP A 120 15.06 5.77 12.95
N PHE A 121 15.00 7.06 12.65
CA PHE A 121 15.52 8.13 13.52
C PHE A 121 14.41 8.87 14.31
N GLY A 122 13.20 8.29 14.38
CA GLY A 122 12.04 8.85 15.08
C GLY A 122 11.20 9.83 14.27
N GLY A 123 11.52 10.00 12.97
CA GLY A 123 10.82 10.89 12.03
C GLY A 123 10.34 10.20 10.75
N GLY A 124 10.50 8.87 10.66
CA GLY A 124 10.26 8.08 9.46
C GLY A 124 11.50 7.24 9.08
N ASP A 125 11.26 6.23 8.26
CA ASP A 125 12.29 5.30 7.81
C ASP A 125 13.18 5.91 6.73
N ILE A 126 14.48 5.67 6.82
CA ILE A 126 15.50 6.07 5.84
C ILE A 126 16.17 4.81 5.30
N ILE A 127 16.22 4.66 3.98
CA ILE A 127 16.94 3.59 3.29
C ILE A 127 18.32 4.09 2.83
N GLU A 128 19.37 3.33 3.11
CA GLU A 128 20.74 3.60 2.65
C GLU A 128 21.05 2.68 1.46
N ILE A 129 21.39 3.27 0.31
CA ILE A 129 21.83 2.56 -0.89
C ILE A 129 23.32 2.82 -1.09
N SER A 130 24.13 1.76 -1.14
CA SER A 130 25.54 1.84 -1.50
C SER A 130 25.69 1.64 -3.01
N GLY A 131 26.03 2.72 -3.71
CA GLY A 131 26.30 2.74 -5.14
C GLY A 131 27.80 2.87 -5.47
N PRO A 132 28.15 2.84 -6.76
CA PRO A 132 29.52 3.02 -7.22
C PRO A 132 30.08 4.43 -6.94
N GLU A 133 29.22 5.44 -6.86
CA GLU A 133 29.58 6.85 -6.61
C GLU A 133 29.51 7.24 -5.12
N GLY A 134 29.09 6.32 -4.25
CA GLY A 134 28.96 6.56 -2.81
C GLY A 134 27.67 6.00 -2.22
N ALA A 135 27.46 6.26 -0.93
CA ALA A 135 26.23 5.89 -0.24
C ALA A 135 25.22 7.05 -0.31
N VAL A 136 23.99 6.77 -0.71
CA VAL A 136 22.87 7.71 -0.70
C VAL A 136 21.83 7.28 0.33
N MET A 137 21.29 8.26 1.06
CA MET A 137 20.23 8.04 2.06
C MET A 137 18.95 8.71 1.58
N LEU A 138 17.87 7.94 1.52
CA LEU A 138 16.59 8.36 0.97
C LEU A 138 15.45 8.04 1.94
N PRO A 139 14.37 8.84 1.97
CA PRO A 139 13.16 8.45 2.70
C PRO A 139 12.61 7.13 2.18
N PHE A 140 12.42 6.13 3.05
CA PHE A 140 11.78 4.87 2.70
C PHE A 140 10.27 5.05 2.69
N THR A 141 9.79 5.75 1.66
CA THR A 141 8.37 6.06 1.44
C THR A 141 7.95 5.62 0.05
N ARG A 142 6.66 5.35 -0.15
CA ARG A 142 6.13 4.91 -1.45
C ARG A 142 6.35 5.90 -2.60
N ALA A 143 6.58 7.18 -2.29
CA ALA A 143 6.92 8.20 -3.28
C ALA A 143 8.36 8.03 -3.80
N VAL A 144 9.27 7.55 -2.95
CA VAL A 144 10.70 7.44 -3.27
C VAL A 144 11.12 6.00 -3.56
N VAL A 145 10.44 5.01 -2.99
CA VAL A 145 10.62 3.59 -3.24
C VAL A 145 9.30 2.97 -3.67
N PRO A 146 8.83 3.22 -4.90
CA PRO A 146 7.51 2.78 -5.36
C PRO A 146 7.39 1.26 -5.55
N VAL A 147 8.51 0.53 -5.64
CA VAL A 147 8.53 -0.93 -5.89
C VAL A 147 9.56 -1.61 -5.00
N VAL A 148 9.12 -2.64 -4.27
CA VAL A 148 9.97 -3.56 -3.51
C VAL A 148 9.64 -4.99 -3.94
N ASP A 149 10.60 -5.70 -4.53
CA ASP A 149 10.45 -7.08 -4.99
C ASP A 149 11.48 -7.98 -4.28
N ILE A 150 11.12 -8.47 -3.09
CA ILE A 150 11.98 -9.36 -2.30
C ILE A 150 12.25 -10.68 -3.04
N ALA A 151 11.22 -11.26 -3.66
CA ALA A 151 11.36 -12.53 -4.39
C ALA A 151 12.28 -12.38 -5.62
N GLY A 152 12.22 -11.22 -6.27
CA GLY A 152 13.08 -10.83 -7.39
C GLY A 152 14.41 -10.19 -6.98
N GLY A 153 14.65 -9.97 -5.68
CA GLY A 153 15.90 -9.45 -5.17
C GLY A 153 16.19 -7.98 -5.48
N ARG A 154 15.18 -7.14 -5.75
CA ARG A 154 15.38 -5.74 -6.18
C ARG A 154 14.35 -4.75 -5.63
N LEU A 155 14.67 -3.47 -5.69
CA LEU A 155 13.75 -2.35 -5.47
C LEU A 155 14.00 -1.24 -6.49
N VAL A 156 12.98 -0.40 -6.70
CA VAL A 156 13.05 0.75 -7.61
C VAL A 156 13.03 2.04 -6.80
N ILE A 157 13.94 2.96 -7.13
CA ILE A 157 14.11 4.27 -6.53
C ILE A 157 13.63 5.35 -7.51
N ASP A 158 12.77 6.24 -7.02
CA ASP A 158 12.36 7.49 -7.66
C ASP A 158 12.80 8.67 -6.79
N PRO A 159 14.04 9.17 -6.96
CA PRO A 159 14.53 10.26 -6.12
C PRO A 159 13.71 11.53 -6.39
N PRO A 160 13.28 12.26 -5.35
CA PRO A 160 12.55 13.51 -5.55
C PRO A 160 13.42 14.49 -6.34
N ALA A 161 12.79 15.23 -7.26
CA ALA A 161 13.48 16.30 -7.98
C ALA A 161 14.08 17.27 -6.95
N GLU A 162 15.42 17.41 -6.97
CA GLU A 162 16.28 18.09 -5.99
C GLU A 162 16.75 17.24 -4.79
N ILE A 163 17.70 16.33 -5.06
CA ILE A 163 18.94 16.22 -4.27
C ILE A 163 20.14 15.97 -5.21
N ASP A 164 20.69 17.04 -5.78
CA ASP A 164 22.09 17.02 -6.20
C ASP A 164 22.94 16.92 -4.92
N ALA A 165 23.40 15.72 -4.57
CA ALA A 165 24.61 15.60 -3.77
C ALA A 165 25.79 15.82 -4.71
N GLY A 166 25.97 17.07 -5.16
CA GLY A 166 27.10 17.48 -5.97
C GLY A 166 28.41 17.23 -5.22
N ASP A 167 29.36 16.66 -5.94
CA ASP A 167 30.73 16.32 -5.54
C ASP A 167 31.49 17.41 -4.78
N GLU A 168 32.35 16.98 -3.85
CA GLU A 168 33.68 17.56 -3.68
C GLU A 168 34.72 16.43 -3.65
N ASP A 169 35.16 16.05 -4.86
CA ASP A 169 36.45 15.41 -5.09
C ASP A 169 37.55 16.48 -4.94
N GLU A 170 38.40 16.37 -3.93
CA GLU A 170 39.77 16.88 -4.01
C GLU A 170 40.73 15.75 -3.62
N GLY A 171 41.21 15.06 -4.64
CA GLY A 171 42.39 14.20 -4.55
C GLY A 171 43.69 14.97 -4.31
N GLY A 172 44.73 14.25 -3.85
CA GLY A 172 46.10 14.63 -4.16
C GLY A 172 47.15 14.48 -3.05
N ALA A 173 47.80 13.32 -3.06
CA ALA A 173 49.25 13.14 -3.06
C ALA A 173 50.11 13.27 -1.76
N GLN A 174 50.75 12.12 -1.48
CA GLN A 174 52.16 11.90 -1.11
C GLN A 174 52.60 11.99 0.37
N ALA A 175 52.96 10.83 0.90
CA ALA A 175 54.00 10.67 1.92
C ALA A 175 55.36 11.18 1.39
N PRO A 176 56.30 11.54 2.28
CA PRO A 176 57.29 10.52 2.62
C PRO A 176 57.67 10.46 4.11
N GLU A 177 58.51 9.46 4.35
CA GLU A 177 59.05 8.88 5.58
C GLU A 177 60.17 9.74 6.22
N ASP A 178 60.81 9.19 7.27
CA ASP A 178 62.06 9.63 7.96
C ASP A 178 61.85 10.56 9.18
N GLY A 179 62.41 10.40 10.39
CA GLY A 179 63.50 9.56 10.92
C GLY A 179 64.16 10.33 12.08
N GLY A 180 64.42 9.68 13.24
CA GLY A 180 65.22 10.22 14.38
C GLY A 180 64.52 11.28 15.25
N GLU A 181 64.72 11.36 16.57
CA GLU A 181 65.84 10.97 17.43
C GLU A 181 65.34 10.64 18.85
#